data_AF-A0A948KI67-F1
#
_entry.id   AF-A0A948KI67-F1
#
_cell.length_a   1.000
_cell.length_b   1.000
_cell.length_c   1.000
_cell.angle_alpha   90.00
_cell.angle_beta   90.00
_cell.angle_gamma   90.00
#
_symmetry.space_group_name_H-M   'P 1'
#
loop_
_entity.id
_entity.type
_entity.pdbx_description
1 polymer ?
#
loop_
_entity_poly.entity_id
_entity_poly.type
_entity_poly.pdbx_seq_one_letter_code
_entity_poly.pdbx_strand_id
1 'polypeptide(L)'
;MHTKFLSLFSRRNSRVLMLGTACVVSSFAIGIQSVGEVQPVTLIEAGAVQELGDVDGSGGVDIQDVITILEIAQGYSEATPAQLRADPNADGQLTVADAMRILETLSLR
;
A
#
# COMPACT_ATOMS: atom_id res chain seq x y z
N MET A 1 9.89 -32.64 -54.03
CA MET A 1 10.02 -31.19 -54.27
C MET A 1 10.26 -30.49 -52.92
N HIS A 2 11.48 -30.57 -52.36
CA HIS A 2 11.75 -30.19 -50.95
C HIS A 2 13.15 -29.55 -50.81
N THR A 3 13.43 -28.48 -51.55
CA THR A 3 14.76 -27.84 -51.56
C THR A 3 14.67 -26.31 -51.73
N LYS A 4 13.86 -25.64 -50.90
CA LYS A 4 13.83 -24.15 -50.87
C LYS A 4 14.09 -23.54 -49.50
N PHE A 5 14.34 -24.35 -48.46
CA PHE A 5 14.56 -23.82 -47.10
C PHE A 5 16.02 -23.39 -46.84
N LEU A 6 16.98 -23.85 -47.66
CA LEU A 6 18.41 -23.63 -47.42
C LEU A 6 18.98 -22.35 -48.07
N SER A 7 18.22 -21.60 -48.88
CA SER A 7 18.76 -20.43 -49.61
C SER A 7 18.58 -19.08 -48.91
N LEU A 8 17.96 -19.03 -47.72
CA LEU A 8 17.85 -17.79 -46.94
C LEU A 8 19.18 -17.38 -46.26
N PHE A 9 20.16 -18.28 -46.24
CA PHE A 9 21.45 -18.11 -45.57
C PHE A 9 22.52 -17.50 -46.49
N SER A 10 22.20 -16.40 -47.18
CA SER A 10 23.25 -15.51 -47.70
C SER A 10 23.80 -14.68 -46.55
N ARG A 11 25.13 -14.59 -46.40
CA ARG A 11 25.84 -13.82 -45.35
C ARG A 11 25.34 -12.38 -45.20
N ARG A 12 24.71 -11.84 -46.24
CA ARG A 12 24.13 -10.49 -46.25
C ARG A 12 22.77 -10.43 -45.55
N ASN A 13 21.93 -11.45 -45.71
CA ASN A 13 20.60 -11.51 -45.11
C ASN A 13 20.69 -11.93 -43.63
N SER A 14 21.67 -12.76 -43.26
CA SER A 14 21.89 -13.11 -41.85
C SER A 14 22.31 -11.90 -41.01
N ARG A 15 23.10 -10.97 -41.57
CA ARG A 15 23.48 -9.71 -40.90
C ARG A 15 22.26 -8.81 -40.64
N VAL A 16 21.39 -8.65 -41.63
CA VAL A 16 20.17 -7.83 -41.49
C VAL A 16 19.22 -8.45 -40.46
N LEU A 17 19.08 -9.78 -40.47
CA LEU A 17 18.26 -10.50 -39.50
C LEU A 17 18.83 -10.37 -38.08
N MET A 18 20.15 -10.46 -37.92
CA MET A 18 20.84 -10.30 -36.63
C MET A 18 20.69 -8.88 -36.05
N LEU A 19 20.82 -7.85 -36.90
CA LEU A 19 20.58 -6.46 -36.51
C LEU A 19 19.12 -6.22 -36.11
N GLY A 20 18.17 -6.78 -36.86
CA GLY A 20 16.74 -6.69 -36.53
C GLY A 20 16.41 -7.34 -35.18
N THR A 21 16.90 -8.56 -34.94
CA THR A 21 16.67 -9.25 -33.66
C THR A 21 17.34 -8.52 -32.49
N ALA A 22 18.54 -7.98 -32.68
CA ALA A 22 19.23 -7.22 -31.64
C ALA A 22 18.45 -5.96 -31.25
N CYS A 23 17.83 -5.27 -32.21
CA CYS A 23 17.03 -4.07 -31.98
C CYS A 23 15.73 -4.36 -31.21
N VAL A 24 15.07 -5.49 -31.51
CA VAL A 24 13.86 -5.92 -30.79
C VAL A 24 14.19 -6.28 -29.34
N VAL A 25 15.27 -7.04 -29.12
CA VAL A 25 15.70 -7.44 -27.78
C VAL A 25 16.13 -6.23 -26.95
N SER A 26 16.89 -5.29 -27.52
CA SER A 26 17.33 -4.10 -26.80
C SER A 26 16.16 -3.19 -26.40
N SER A 27 15.19 -2.99 -27.29
CA SER A 27 13.99 -2.18 -27.01
C SER A 27 13.14 -2.79 -25.89
N PHE A 28 13.00 -4.12 -25.88
CA PHE A 28 12.27 -4.81 -24.82
C PHE A 28 13.03 -4.79 -23.48
N ALA A 29 14.35 -4.97 -23.49
CA ALA A 29 15.18 -4.92 -22.29
C ALA A 29 15.14 -3.54 -21.62
N ILE A 30 15.19 -2.45 -22.42
CA ILE A 30 15.04 -1.08 -21.92
C ILE A 30 13.62 -0.87 -21.36
N GLY A 31 12.59 -1.40 -22.02
CA GLY A 31 11.21 -1.33 -21.52
C GLY A 31 11.02 -2.00 -20.16
N ILE A 32 11.58 -3.18 -19.95
CA ILE A 32 11.49 -3.90 -18.66
C ILE A 32 12.30 -3.19 -17.56
N GLN A 33 13.48 -2.67 -17.86
CA GLN A 33 14.27 -1.90 -16.89
C GLN A 33 13.64 -0.53 -16.55
N SER A 34 12.87 0.05 -17.49
CA SER A 34 12.18 1.35 -17.31
C SER A 34 10.88 1.24 -16.52
N VAL A 35 10.39 0.04 -16.20
CA VAL A 35 9.43 -0.14 -15.10
C VAL A 35 10.24 -0.07 -13.81
N GLY A 36 10.85 1.09 -13.59
CA GLY A 36 11.51 1.44 -12.35
C GLY A 36 10.54 1.18 -11.24
N GLU A 37 11.00 0.34 -10.31
CA GLU A 37 10.44 0.05 -9.00
C GLU A 37 9.09 0.74 -8.80
N VAL A 38 8.05 0.14 -9.39
CA VAL A 38 6.69 0.39 -8.92
C VAL A 38 6.74 -0.15 -7.51
N GLN A 39 7.05 0.75 -6.56
CA GLN A 39 6.62 0.56 -5.20
C GLN A 39 5.16 0.19 -5.36
N PRO A 40 4.76 -1.05 -5.03
CA PRO A 40 3.35 -1.31 -4.92
C PRO A 40 2.87 -0.21 -3.98
N VAL A 41 1.85 0.55 -4.40
CA VAL A 41 1.00 1.20 -3.41
C VAL A 41 0.58 0.01 -2.57
N THR A 42 1.25 -0.16 -1.43
CA THR A 42 0.91 -1.18 -0.44
C THR A 42 -0.56 -0.97 -0.28
N LEU A 43 -1.30 -1.99 -0.72
CA LEU A 43 -2.73 -2.14 -0.60
C LEU A 43 -3.23 -1.13 0.42
N ILE A 44 -3.94 -0.09 -0.03
CA ILE A 44 -4.89 0.57 0.86
C ILE A 44 -5.88 -0.55 1.17
N GLU A 45 -5.54 -1.34 2.19
CA GLU A 45 -6.39 -1.66 3.31
C GLU A 45 -7.87 -1.57 2.96
N ALA A 46 -8.31 -2.42 2.04
CA ALA A 46 -9.71 -2.85 1.96
C ALA A 46 -10.08 -3.73 3.19
N GLY A 47 -9.36 -3.57 4.30
CA GLY A 47 -9.43 -4.35 5.52
C GLY A 47 -9.22 -3.54 6.80
N ALA A 48 -8.56 -2.37 6.76
CA ALA A 48 -8.72 -1.39 7.82
C ALA A 48 -9.77 -0.39 7.38
N VAL A 49 -11.02 -0.78 7.62
CA VAL A 49 -11.93 0.23 8.14
C VAL A 49 -11.28 0.67 9.45
N GLN A 50 -10.46 1.72 9.41
CA GLN A 50 -10.07 2.42 10.63
C GLN A 50 -11.39 2.96 11.18
N GLU A 51 -12.01 2.18 12.07
CA GLU A 51 -13.24 2.57 12.73
C GLU A 51 -12.94 3.82 13.54
N LEU A 52 -13.84 4.81 13.47
CA LEU A 52 -13.73 6.00 14.30
C LEU A 52 -13.83 5.56 15.77
N GLY A 53 -12.77 5.78 16.54
CA GLY A 53 -12.64 5.28 17.91
C GLY A 53 -11.74 4.06 18.09
N ASP A 54 -11.26 3.42 17.02
CA ASP A 54 -10.25 2.33 17.07
C ASP A 54 -8.84 2.94 17.10
N VAL A 55 -8.39 3.24 18.31
CA VAL A 55 -7.13 3.93 18.61
C VAL A 55 -5.98 2.94 18.71
N ASP A 56 -6.24 1.69 19.10
CA ASP A 56 -5.20 0.66 19.15
C ASP A 56 -4.94 -0.04 17.80
N GLY A 57 -5.83 0.16 16.82
CA GLY A 57 -5.72 -0.40 15.46
C GLY A 57 -6.10 -1.88 15.41
N SER A 58 -6.89 -2.36 16.36
CA SER A 58 -7.35 -3.75 16.45
C SER A 58 -8.44 -4.10 15.44
N GLY A 59 -9.03 -3.10 14.77
CA GLY A 59 -10.11 -3.25 13.80
C GLY A 59 -11.50 -3.25 14.44
N GLY A 60 -11.62 -2.84 15.70
CA GLY A 60 -12.89 -2.69 16.41
C GLY A 60 -12.75 -1.72 17.58
N VAL A 61 -13.87 -1.13 18.00
CA VAL A 61 -13.90 -0.21 19.13
C VAL A 61 -14.23 -0.97 20.41
N ASP A 62 -13.32 -0.96 21.38
CA ASP A 62 -13.51 -1.60 22.69
C ASP A 62 -12.94 -0.78 23.88
N ILE A 63 -12.83 -1.39 25.05
CA ILE A 63 -12.37 -0.72 26.28
C ILE A 63 -10.85 -0.43 26.22
N GLN A 64 -10.07 -1.18 25.46
CA GLN A 64 -8.63 -0.92 25.28
C GLN A 64 -8.38 0.40 24.54
N ASP A 65 -9.25 0.78 23.61
CA ASP A 65 -9.20 2.10 22.98
C ASP A 65 -9.38 3.21 24.02
N VAL A 66 -10.34 3.03 24.93
CA VAL A 66 -10.59 3.98 26.03
C VAL A 66 -9.35 4.12 26.91
N ILE A 67 -8.70 3.01 27.27
CA ILE A 67 -7.47 3.03 28.08
C ILE A 67 -6.34 3.74 27.33
N THR A 68 -6.16 3.42 26.04
CA THR A 68 -5.12 4.03 25.19
C THR A 68 -5.30 5.55 25.09
N ILE A 69 -6.53 6.03 24.90
CA ILE A 69 -6.84 7.45 24.88
C ILE A 69 -6.52 8.10 26.23
N LEU A 70 -6.86 7.45 27.35
CA LEU A 70 -6.57 7.98 28.68
C LEU A 70 -5.07 8.04 28.98
N GLU A 71 -4.28 7.10 28.47
CA GLU A 71 -2.82 7.13 28.59
C GLU A 71 -2.22 8.30 27.78
N ILE A 72 -2.72 8.52 26.57
CA ILE A 72 -2.31 9.63 25.72
C ILE A 72 -2.72 10.97 26.35
N ALA A 73 -3.97 11.08 26.80
CA ALA A 73 -4.50 12.31 27.42
C ALA A 73 -3.79 12.67 28.73
N GLN A 74 -3.29 11.67 29.48
CA GLN A 74 -2.48 11.89 30.68
C GLN A 74 -0.99 12.12 30.38
N GLY A 75 -0.56 11.98 29.12
CA GLY A 75 0.83 12.16 28.71
C GLY A 75 1.75 10.99 29.08
N TYR A 76 1.18 9.80 29.34
CA TYR A 76 1.97 8.57 29.49
C TYR A 76 2.46 8.04 28.14
N SER A 77 1.79 8.41 27.05
CA SER A 77 2.15 8.04 25.68
C SER A 77 1.93 9.22 24.73
N GLU A 78 2.71 9.31 23.66
CA GLU A 78 2.48 10.30 22.59
C GLU A 78 1.54 9.72 21.53
N ALA A 79 0.57 10.54 21.09
CA ALA A 79 -0.37 10.14 20.06
C ALA A 79 0.34 9.94 18.71
N THR A 80 0.19 8.77 18.12
CA THR A 80 0.67 8.52 16.76
C THR A 80 -0.25 9.18 15.72
N PRO A 81 0.23 9.47 14.49
CA PRO A 81 -0.63 9.99 13.43
C PRO A 81 -1.79 9.07 13.05
N ALA A 82 -1.69 7.76 13.32
CA ALA A 82 -2.79 6.82 13.11
C ALA A 82 -3.88 6.98 14.17
N GLN A 83 -3.48 7.13 15.43
CA GLN A 83 -4.37 7.37 16.57
C GLN A 83 -5.12 8.69 16.45
N LEU A 84 -4.45 9.74 15.97
CA LEU A 84 -5.10 11.04 15.69
C LEU A 84 -6.12 10.96 14.55
N ARG A 85 -6.00 10.00 13.63
CA ARG A 85 -7.01 9.74 12.59
C ARG A 85 -8.22 8.98 13.13
N ALA A 86 -8.04 8.21 14.20
CA ALA A 86 -9.10 7.49 14.90
C ALA A 86 -9.83 8.35 15.94
N ASP A 87 -9.50 9.65 16.03
CA ASP A 87 -10.13 10.61 16.93
C ASP A 87 -11.67 10.59 16.78
N PRO A 88 -12.41 10.25 17.86
CA PRO A 88 -13.86 10.21 17.85
C PRO A 88 -14.52 11.54 17.48
N ASN A 89 -13.96 12.68 17.91
CA ASN A 89 -14.57 13.99 17.73
C ASN A 89 -13.96 14.79 16.55
N ALA A 90 -12.83 14.30 16.00
CA ALA A 90 -12.07 14.88 14.90
C ALA A 90 -11.59 16.32 15.14
N ASP A 91 -11.34 16.69 16.41
CA ASP A 91 -10.74 17.96 16.82
C ASP A 91 -9.21 17.95 16.72
N GLY A 92 -8.62 16.78 16.47
CA GLY A 92 -7.19 16.57 16.27
C GLY A 92 -6.42 16.31 17.56
N GLN A 93 -7.11 16.05 18.67
CA GLN A 93 -6.52 15.71 19.97
C GLN A 93 -7.25 14.54 20.61
N LEU A 94 -6.50 13.60 21.18
CA LEU A 94 -7.08 12.53 21.99
C LEU A 94 -7.18 12.97 23.44
N THR A 95 -8.40 13.23 23.90
CA THR A 95 -8.67 13.74 25.24
C THR A 95 -9.53 12.79 26.06
N VAL A 96 -9.66 13.06 27.36
CA VAL A 96 -10.55 12.30 28.26
C VAL A 96 -12.02 12.36 27.80
N ALA A 97 -12.43 13.43 27.10
CA ALA A 97 -13.79 13.54 26.57
C ALA A 97 -14.06 12.47 25.50
N ASP A 98 -13.05 12.15 24.70
CA ASP A 98 -13.14 11.15 23.64
C ASP A 98 -13.24 9.73 24.21
N ALA A 99 -12.45 9.44 25.24
CA ALA A 99 -12.53 8.20 26.01
C ALA A 99 -13.94 7.99 26.60
N MET A 100 -14.51 9.03 27.21
CA MET A 100 -15.86 8.96 27.78
C MET A 100 -16.94 8.72 26.71
N ARG A 101 -16.79 9.33 25.53
CA ARG A 101 -17.74 9.17 24.42
C ARG A 101 -17.73 7.75 23.85
N ILE A 102 -16.56 7.16 23.70
CA ILE A 102 -16.43 5.74 23.32
C ILE A 102 -17.08 4.87 24.39
N LEU A 103 -16.77 5.10 25.67
CA LEU A 103 -17.31 4.32 26.78
C LEU A 103 -18.85 4.39 26.85
N GLU A 104 -19.43 5.56 26.63
CA GLU A 104 -20.89 5.74 26.55
C GLU A 104 -21.48 4.92 25.40
N THR A 105 -20.83 4.96 24.23
CA THR A 105 -21.26 4.20 23.05
C THR A 105 -21.21 2.69 23.29
N LEU A 106 -20.16 2.21 23.98
CA LEU A 106 -20.02 0.80 24.36
C LEU A 106 -21.06 0.36 25.41
N SER A 107 -21.42 1.25 26.35
CA SER A 107 -22.44 0.96 27.35
C SER A 107 -23.86 0.87 26.79
N LEU A 108 -24.12 1.49 25.64
CA LEU A 108 -25.44 1.51 25.00
C LEU A 108 -25.67 0.30 24.06
N ARG A 109 -24.65 -0.54 23.89
CA ARG A 109 -24.65 -1.71 23.01
C ARG A 109 -24.96 -2.99 23.78
#